data_AF-A0A962BAE7-F1
#
_entry.id   AF-A0A962BAE7-F1
#
_cell.length_a   1.000
_cell.length_b   1.000
_cell.length_c   1.000
_cell.angle_alpha   90.00
_cell.angle_beta   90.00
_cell.angle_gamma   90.00
#
_symmetry.space_group_name_H-M   'P 1'
#
loop_
_entity.id
_entity.type
_entity.pdbx_description
1 polymer ?
#
loop_
_entity_poly.entity_id
_entity_poly.type
_entity_poly.pdbx_seq_one_letter_code
_entity_poly.pdbx_strand_id
1 'polypeptide(L)'
;MSEQPGNPRDRLREDLDFVRSAVRRGEDDRGFALLYFLWAAVIAVGFALPDFAPTHALPFWIVAALAGGLFSWWYGARRQTADGVRDARTGRRHGWHWMLSGVAIGLVMVMGLSGALDPRQMATLLLLTVGLSYALAGVHLHPPMLPAGLIMLASAGAMLWLRLPYVWTSTGLAVGAALVAAGIGASRRR
;
A
#
# COMPACT_ATOMS: atom_id res chain seq x y z
N MET A 1 42.13 -7.13 -41.42
CA MET A 1 41.09 -6.11 -41.14
C MET A 1 41.29 -5.68 -39.70
N SER A 2 41.96 -4.57 -39.46
CA SER A 2 42.21 -4.02 -38.13
C SER A 2 40.98 -3.23 -37.68
N GLU A 3 40.28 -3.72 -36.65
CA GLU A 3 39.23 -2.95 -35.97
C GLU A 3 39.84 -1.66 -35.42
N GLN A 4 39.39 -0.51 -35.94
CA GLN A 4 39.73 0.77 -35.32
C GLN A 4 39.11 0.80 -33.91
N PRO A 5 39.89 1.12 -32.86
CA PRO A 5 39.34 1.22 -31.52
C PRO A 5 38.29 2.33 -31.50
N GLY A 6 37.03 1.96 -31.26
CA GLY A 6 35.91 2.90 -31.16
C GLY A 6 36.22 4.05 -30.20
N ASN A 7 35.77 5.25 -30.58
CA ASN A 7 36.02 6.51 -29.89
C ASN A 7 35.82 6.37 -28.38
N PRO A 8 36.78 6.77 -27.54
CA PRO A 8 36.69 6.68 -26.07
C PRO A 8 35.41 7.29 -25.48
N ARG A 9 34.84 8.32 -26.12
CA ARG A 9 33.57 8.92 -25.70
C ARG A 9 32.36 8.00 -25.90
N ASP A 10 32.37 7.19 -26.95
CA ASP A 10 31.27 6.27 -27.25
C ASP A 10 31.26 5.12 -26.25
N ARG A 11 32.43 4.58 -25.90
CA ARG A 11 32.57 3.58 -24.82
C ARG A 11 32.12 4.10 -23.46
N LEU A 12 32.52 5.33 -23.10
CA LEU A 12 32.10 5.93 -21.84
C LEU A 12 30.58 6.10 -21.77
N ARG A 13 29.95 6.46 -22.90
CA ARG A 13 28.50 6.60 -22.98
C ARG A 13 27.80 5.24 -22.85
N GLU A 14 28.30 4.22 -23.53
CA GLU A 14 27.79 2.85 -23.42
C GLU A 14 27.93 2.29 -22.00
N ASP A 15 29.06 2.50 -21.34
CA ASP A 15 29.29 2.09 -19.95
C ASP A 15 28.33 2.81 -19.00
N LEU A 16 28.12 4.12 -19.19
CA LEU A 16 27.18 4.90 -18.38
C LEU A 16 25.74 4.48 -18.62
N ASP A 17 25.34 4.19 -19.86
CA ASP A 17 24.00 3.70 -20.18
C ASP A 17 23.79 2.28 -19.66
N PHE A 18 24.83 1.43 -19.70
CA PHE A 18 24.82 0.10 -19.09
C PHE A 18 24.66 0.20 -17.58
N VAL A 19 25.49 0.98 -16.89
CA VAL A 19 25.40 1.22 -15.43
C VAL A 19 24.04 1.80 -15.08
N ARG A 20 23.56 2.81 -15.82
CA ARG A 20 22.23 3.40 -15.62
C ARG A 20 21.11 2.38 -15.80
N SER A 21 21.21 1.48 -16.79
CA SER A 21 20.22 0.42 -17.02
C SER A 21 20.29 -0.68 -15.96
N ALA A 22 21.47 -1.01 -15.46
CA ALA A 22 21.69 -1.99 -14.41
C ALA A 22 21.16 -1.45 -13.07
N VAL A 23 21.45 -0.18 -12.77
CA VAL A 23 20.91 0.56 -11.62
C VAL A 23 19.39 0.68 -11.74
N ARG A 24 18.82 1.10 -12.89
CA ARG A 24 17.35 1.14 -13.08
C ARG A 24 16.66 -0.22 -12.94
N ARG A 25 17.34 -1.31 -13.32
CA ARG A 25 16.81 -2.67 -13.14
C ARG A 25 16.84 -3.10 -11.66
N GLY A 26 17.82 -2.63 -10.90
CA GLY A 26 17.87 -2.79 -9.44
C GLY A 26 16.94 -1.86 -8.67
N GLU A 27 16.60 -0.70 -9.23
CA GLU A 27 15.71 0.32 -8.65
C GLU A 27 14.21 0.06 -8.88
N ASP A 28 13.78 -1.06 -9.47
CA ASP A 28 12.36 -1.38 -9.65
C ASP A 28 11.74 -1.76 -8.29
N ASP A 29 11.63 -0.77 -7.40
CA ASP A 29 11.12 -0.82 -6.03
C ASP A 29 9.59 -0.90 -6.06
N ARG A 30 9.09 -2.02 -6.58
CA ARG A 30 7.65 -2.33 -6.61
C ARG A 30 7.13 -2.76 -5.24
N GLY A 31 7.85 -2.43 -4.17
CA GLY A 31 7.55 -2.83 -2.80
C GLY A 31 7.95 -4.28 -2.50
N PHE A 32 7.86 -4.64 -1.23
CA PHE A 32 8.25 -5.96 -0.76
C PHE A 32 7.05 -6.93 -0.79
N ALA A 33 7.14 -8.00 -1.58
CA ALA A 33 6.10 -9.03 -1.72
C ALA A 33 5.47 -9.49 -0.40
N LEU A 34 6.29 -9.72 0.63
CA LEU A 34 5.84 -10.13 1.96
C LEU A 34 4.85 -9.14 2.58
N LEU A 35 5.06 -7.83 2.40
CA LEU A 35 4.15 -6.81 2.93
C LEU A 35 2.80 -6.85 2.23
N TYR A 36 2.78 -7.09 0.92
CA TYR A 36 1.52 -7.25 0.18
C TYR A 36 0.73 -8.46 0.67
N PHE A 37 1.36 -9.61 0.88
CA PHE A 37 0.68 -10.79 1.39
C PHE A 37 0.20 -10.62 2.83
N LEU A 38 1.00 -9.99 3.69
CA LEU A 38 0.61 -9.66 5.06
C LEU A 38 -0.66 -8.79 5.06
N TRP A 39 -0.63 -7.68 4.33
CA TRP A 39 -1.76 -6.74 4.29
C TRP A 39 -2.97 -7.34 3.57
N ALA A 40 -2.78 -8.20 2.57
CA ALA A 40 -3.89 -8.94 1.97
C ALA A 40 -4.64 -9.79 3.00
N ALA A 41 -3.91 -10.55 3.83
CA ALA A 41 -4.50 -11.38 4.88
C ALA A 41 -5.19 -10.53 5.95
N VAL A 42 -4.51 -9.49 6.45
CA VAL A 42 -5.05 -8.58 7.48
C VAL A 42 -6.31 -7.87 6.97
N ILE A 43 -6.31 -7.38 5.73
CA ILE A 43 -7.48 -6.71 5.14
C ILE A 43 -8.63 -7.69 4.94
N ALA A 44 -8.39 -8.88 4.36
CA ALA A 44 -9.44 -9.87 4.15
C ALA A 44 -10.15 -10.24 5.46
N VAL A 45 -9.38 -10.46 6.54
CA VAL A 45 -9.94 -10.75 7.87
C VAL A 45 -10.63 -9.51 8.45
N GLY A 46 -9.95 -8.37 8.49
CA GLY A 46 -10.45 -7.15 9.14
C GLY A 46 -11.70 -6.59 8.51
N PHE A 47 -11.87 -6.74 7.19
CA PHE A 47 -13.09 -6.35 6.47
C PHE A 47 -14.21 -7.38 6.60
N ALA A 48 -13.93 -8.64 6.93
CA ALA A 48 -14.99 -9.60 7.23
C ALA A 48 -15.63 -9.34 8.62
N LEU A 49 -14.86 -8.79 9.57
CA LEU A 49 -15.32 -8.59 10.95
C LEU A 49 -16.58 -7.72 11.09
N PRO A 50 -16.75 -6.56 10.40
CA PRO A 50 -17.98 -5.79 10.50
C PRO A 50 -19.26 -6.58 10.13
N ASP A 51 -19.16 -7.54 9.22
CA ASP A 51 -20.31 -8.32 8.77
C ASP A 51 -20.62 -9.53 9.68
N PHE A 52 -19.59 -10.15 10.28
CA PHE A 52 -19.74 -11.41 11.01
C PHE A 52 -19.49 -11.30 12.53
N ALA A 53 -18.67 -10.35 12.97
CA ALA A 53 -18.25 -10.18 14.35
C ALA A 53 -17.95 -8.69 14.66
N PRO A 54 -18.94 -7.79 14.54
CA PRO A 54 -18.73 -6.34 14.54
C PRO A 54 -18.07 -5.81 15.83
N THR A 55 -18.30 -6.45 16.97
CA THR A 55 -17.68 -6.11 18.25
C THR A 55 -16.16 -6.31 18.26
N HIS A 56 -15.61 -7.15 17.37
CA HIS A 56 -14.18 -7.44 17.27
C HIS A 56 -13.47 -6.58 16.22
N ALA A 57 -14.22 -5.89 15.34
CA ALA A 57 -13.65 -5.15 14.22
C ALA A 57 -12.69 -4.04 14.70
N LEU A 58 -13.14 -3.19 15.64
CA LEU A 58 -12.32 -2.09 16.14
C LEU A 58 -11.07 -2.58 16.91
N PRO A 59 -11.18 -3.48 17.91
CA PRO A 59 -10.00 -4.04 18.58
C PRO A 59 -9.00 -4.69 17.62
N PHE A 60 -9.50 -5.45 16.64
CA PHE A 60 -8.66 -6.05 15.61
C PHE A 60 -7.87 -4.98 14.84
N TRP A 61 -8.53 -3.93 14.35
CA TRP A 61 -7.86 -2.89 13.59
C TRP A 61 -6.84 -2.10 14.41
N ILE A 62 -7.11 -1.83 15.69
CA ILE A 62 -6.12 -1.18 16.57
C ILE A 62 -4.85 -2.03 16.66
N VAL A 63 -5.00 -3.32 16.97
CA VAL A 63 -3.85 -4.23 17.12
C VAL A 63 -3.15 -4.46 15.78
N ALA A 64 -3.90 -4.80 14.74
CA ALA A 64 -3.36 -5.14 13.43
C ALA A 64 -2.73 -3.93 12.73
N ALA A 65 -3.30 -2.73 12.84
CA ALA A 65 -2.71 -1.53 12.24
C ALA A 65 -1.41 -1.14 12.93
N LEU A 66 -1.35 -1.18 14.27
CA LEU A 66 -0.13 -0.89 15.01
C LEU A 66 0.96 -1.94 14.74
N ALA A 67 0.62 -3.22 14.88
CA ALA A 67 1.56 -4.32 14.66
C ALA A 67 2.01 -4.38 13.19
N GLY A 68 1.08 -4.27 12.24
CA GLY A 68 1.36 -4.28 10.81
C GLY A 68 2.17 -3.05 10.37
N GLY A 69 1.88 -1.88 10.91
CA GLY A 69 2.64 -0.65 10.66
C GLY A 69 4.08 -0.74 11.18
N LEU A 70 4.26 -1.15 12.44
CA LEU A 70 5.58 -1.35 13.04
C LEU A 70 6.39 -2.43 12.30
N PHE A 71 5.75 -3.56 11.96
CA PHE A 71 6.38 -4.61 11.18
C PHE A 71 6.80 -4.12 9.79
N SER A 72 5.93 -3.38 9.10
CA SER A 72 6.23 -2.84 7.77
C SER A 72 7.42 -1.88 7.81
N TRP A 73 7.48 -1.02 8.83
CA TRP A 73 8.60 -0.11 9.05
C TRP A 73 9.91 -0.85 9.35
N TRP A 74 9.89 -1.76 10.34
CA TRP A 74 11.05 -2.55 10.73
C TRP A 74 11.59 -3.40 9.57
N TYR A 75 10.70 -4.12 8.88
CA TYR A 75 11.06 -4.98 7.76
C TYR A 75 11.62 -4.16 6.59
N GLY A 76 11.01 -3.02 6.28
CA GLY A 76 11.51 -2.10 5.26
C GLY A 76 12.89 -1.54 5.59
N ALA A 77 13.10 -1.08 6.83
CA ALA A 77 14.38 -0.54 7.28
C ALA A 77 15.50 -1.58 7.24
N ARG A 78 15.20 -2.82 7.69
CA ARG A 78 16.18 -3.92 7.67
C ARG A 78 16.57 -4.29 6.25
N ARG A 79 15.60 -4.30 5.34
CA ARG A 79 15.82 -4.69 3.94
C ARG A 79 16.58 -3.64 3.15
N GLN A 80 16.24 -2.36 3.29
CA GLN A 80 17.01 -1.25 2.73
C GLN A 80 18.47 -1.27 3.20
N THR A 81 18.71 -1.63 4.46
CA THR A 81 20.07 -1.77 5.00
C THR A 81 20.81 -2.95 4.37
N ALA A 82 20.15 -4.10 4.21
CA ALA A 82 20.75 -5.28 3.58
C ALA A 82 21.06 -5.08 2.09
N ASP A 83 20.20 -4.33 1.40
CA ASP A 83 20.34 -4.03 -0.03
C ASP A 83 21.35 -2.88 -0.27
N GLY A 84 21.90 -2.26 0.78
CA GLY A 84 22.87 -1.16 0.69
C GLY A 84 22.31 0.17 0.16
N VAL A 85 21.02 0.23 -0.13
CA VAL A 85 20.33 1.41 -0.68
C VAL A 85 19.50 2.06 0.41
N ARG A 86 20.01 3.16 0.97
CA ARG A 86 19.27 3.97 1.95
C ARG A 86 18.85 5.31 1.36
N ASP A 87 17.67 5.35 0.74
CA ASP A 87 17.05 6.60 0.32
C ASP A 87 16.18 7.20 1.44
N ALA A 88 16.79 8.10 2.22
CA ALA A 88 16.10 8.82 3.29
C ALA A 88 14.92 9.68 2.78
N ARG A 89 14.96 10.16 1.53
CA ARG A 89 13.89 10.96 0.94
C ARG A 89 12.66 10.10 0.68
N THR A 90 12.84 8.91 0.13
CA THR A 90 11.75 7.95 -0.11
C THR A 90 11.18 7.43 1.21
N GLY A 91 12.03 7.10 2.19
CA GLY A 91 11.57 6.73 3.53
C GLY A 91 10.74 7.83 4.20
N ARG A 92 11.17 9.09 4.09
CA ARG A 92 10.43 10.24 4.64
C ARG A 92 9.10 10.48 3.94
N ARG A 93 9.01 10.29 2.61
CA ARG A 93 7.75 10.38 1.86
C ARG A 93 6.75 9.33 2.32
N HIS A 94 7.19 8.09 2.48
CA HIS A 94 6.37 7.01 3.03
C HIS A 94 5.90 7.32 4.45
N GLY A 95 6.82 7.75 5.32
CA GLY A 95 6.51 8.12 6.69
C GLY A 95 5.44 9.19 6.77
N TRP A 96 5.60 10.30 6.04
CA TRP A 96 4.59 11.37 6.02
C TRP A 96 3.25 10.91 5.45
N HIS A 97 3.25 10.15 4.36
CA HIS A 97 2.01 9.64 3.76
C HIS A 97 1.19 8.80 4.74
N TRP A 98 1.83 7.82 5.36
CA TRP A 98 1.15 6.91 6.29
C TRP A 98 0.80 7.58 7.61
N MET A 99 1.62 8.51 8.09
CA MET A 99 1.31 9.28 9.31
C MET A 99 0.10 10.19 9.10
N LEU A 100 0.08 10.97 8.01
CA LEU A 100 -1.05 11.85 7.69
C LEU A 100 -2.33 11.04 7.44
N SER A 101 -2.22 9.91 6.76
CA SER A 101 -3.33 8.97 6.58
C SER A 101 -3.86 8.43 7.92
N GLY A 102 -2.95 8.04 8.82
CA GLY A 102 -3.29 7.57 10.16
C GLY A 102 -4.00 8.64 10.99
N VAL A 103 -3.54 9.90 10.92
CA VAL A 103 -4.21 11.04 11.56
C VAL A 103 -5.62 11.24 11.00
N ALA A 104 -5.79 11.23 9.68
CA ALA A 104 -7.10 11.37 9.05
C ALA A 104 -8.08 10.26 9.47
N ILE A 105 -7.63 9.00 9.47
CA ILE A 105 -8.42 7.86 9.96
C ILE A 105 -8.78 8.04 11.44
N GLY A 106 -7.81 8.43 12.26
CA GLY A 106 -8.02 8.69 13.69
C GLY A 106 -9.05 9.79 13.96
N LEU A 107 -9.06 10.86 13.16
CA LEU A 107 -10.06 11.92 13.25
C LEU A 107 -11.47 11.41 12.92
N VAL A 108 -11.63 10.61 11.86
CA VAL A 108 -12.93 9.98 11.53
C VAL A 108 -13.40 9.08 12.68
N MET A 109 -12.49 8.31 13.28
CA MET A 109 -12.80 7.48 14.46
C MET A 109 -13.25 8.33 15.65
N VAL A 110 -12.56 9.42 15.96
CA VAL A 110 -12.94 10.34 17.06
C VAL A 110 -14.32 10.93 16.80
N MET A 111 -14.61 11.37 15.57
CA MET A 111 -15.93 11.91 15.20
C MET A 111 -17.05 10.87 15.34
N GLY A 112 -16.80 9.61 14.99
CA GLY A 112 -17.77 8.54 15.18
C GLY A 112 -17.98 8.16 16.64
N LEU A 113 -16.90 8.04 17.42
CA LEU A 113 -16.97 7.70 18.84
C LEU A 113 -17.56 8.82 19.70
N SER A 114 -17.45 10.08 19.27
CA SER A 114 -18.10 11.23 19.94
C SER A 114 -19.58 11.38 19.60
N GLY A 115 -20.10 10.57 18.67
CA GLY A 115 -21.48 10.68 18.17
C GLY A 115 -21.71 11.81 17.16
N ALA A 116 -20.65 12.47 16.68
CA ALA A 116 -20.76 13.50 15.65
C ALA A 116 -21.10 12.92 14.26
N LEU A 117 -20.87 11.62 14.05
CA LEU A 117 -21.24 10.88 12.86
C LEU A 117 -22.12 9.69 13.25
N ASP A 118 -23.17 9.44 12.47
CA ASP A 118 -23.89 8.17 12.59
C ASP A 118 -22.98 6.99 12.17
N PRO A 119 -23.26 5.74 12.62
CA PRO A 119 -22.39 4.61 12.33
C PRO A 119 -22.16 4.37 10.83
N ARG A 120 -23.15 4.65 9.97
CA ARG A 120 -23.05 4.44 8.52
C ARG A 120 -22.18 5.52 7.87
N GLN A 121 -22.32 6.77 8.29
CA GLN A 121 -21.46 7.88 7.89
C GLN A 121 -20.02 7.61 8.28
N MET A 122 -19.77 7.21 9.54
CA MET A 122 -18.44 6.83 10.01
C MET A 122 -17.84 5.72 9.15
N ALA A 123 -18.58 4.63 8.91
CA ALA A 123 -18.14 3.51 8.08
C ALA A 123 -17.77 3.94 6.66
N THR A 124 -18.62 4.76 6.03
CA THR A 124 -18.40 5.23 4.66
C THR A 124 -17.20 6.17 4.58
N LEU A 125 -17.06 7.09 5.54
CA LEU A 125 -15.93 8.03 5.61
C LEU A 125 -14.62 7.30 5.92
N LEU A 126 -14.63 6.28 6.77
CA LEU A 126 -13.45 5.43 6.99
C LEU A 126 -13.01 4.76 5.70
N LEU A 127 -13.92 4.09 4.99
CA LEU A 127 -13.58 3.40 3.75
C LEU A 127 -13.11 4.36 2.66
N LEU A 128 -13.75 5.54 2.55
CA LEU A 128 -13.32 6.61 1.65
C LEU A 128 -11.92 7.11 1.99
N THR A 129 -11.65 7.36 3.26
CA THR A 129 -10.35 7.89 3.74
C THR A 129 -9.24 6.89 3.48
N VAL A 130 -9.43 5.62 3.86
CA VAL A 130 -8.45 4.54 3.61
C VAL A 130 -8.27 4.31 2.11
N GLY A 131 -9.35 4.31 1.33
CA GLY A 131 -9.29 4.17 -0.11
C GLY A 131 -8.49 5.28 -0.79
N LEU A 132 -8.68 6.53 -0.35
CA LEU A 132 -7.91 7.67 -0.84
C LEU A 132 -6.43 7.55 -0.45
N SER A 133 -6.13 7.16 0.79
CA SER A 133 -4.76 6.90 1.25
C SER A 133 -4.05 5.84 0.39
N TYR A 134 -4.72 4.74 0.06
CA TYR A 134 -4.15 3.69 -0.80
C TYR A 134 -4.02 4.12 -2.26
N ALA A 135 -5.01 4.83 -2.80
CA ALA A 135 -4.98 5.32 -4.17
C ALA A 135 -3.84 6.34 -4.36
N LEU A 136 -3.69 7.29 -3.44
CA LEU A 136 -2.61 8.26 -3.45
C LEU A 136 -1.24 7.59 -3.28
N ALA A 137 -1.11 6.62 -2.36
CA ALA A 137 0.10 5.79 -2.28
C ALA A 137 0.40 5.12 -3.63
N GLY A 138 -0.62 4.62 -4.32
CA GLY A 138 -0.55 4.11 -5.69
C GLY A 138 0.03 5.11 -6.69
N VAL A 139 -0.45 6.36 -6.64
CA VAL A 139 -0.05 7.41 -7.59
C VAL A 139 1.38 7.90 -7.36
N HIS A 140 1.81 8.06 -6.11
CA HIS A 140 3.07 8.78 -5.81
C HIS A 140 4.11 8.00 -5.00
N LEU A 141 3.82 6.77 -4.55
CA LEU A 141 4.77 5.89 -3.86
C LEU A 141 4.99 4.59 -4.64
N HIS A 142 3.97 3.73 -4.69
CA HIS A 142 4.06 2.39 -5.27
C HIS A 142 2.82 2.07 -6.11
N PRO A 143 2.92 2.10 -7.46
CA PRO A 143 1.82 1.82 -8.38
C PRO A 143 0.97 0.57 -8.09
N PRO A 144 1.54 -0.55 -7.58
CA PRO A 144 0.74 -1.73 -7.26
C PRO A 144 -0.34 -1.52 -6.18
N MET A 145 -0.30 -0.42 -5.41
CA MET A 145 -1.33 -0.10 -4.41
C MET A 145 -2.57 0.58 -5.01
N LEU A 146 -2.47 1.13 -6.22
CA LEU A 146 -3.55 1.89 -6.85
C LEU A 146 -4.86 1.06 -7.00
N PRO A 147 -4.84 -0.19 -7.49
CA PRO A 147 -6.06 -0.98 -7.64
C PRO A 147 -6.80 -1.18 -6.31
N ALA A 148 -6.06 -1.45 -5.22
CA ALA A 148 -6.63 -1.59 -3.89
C ALA A 148 -7.36 -0.31 -3.45
N GLY A 149 -6.74 0.86 -3.64
CA GLY A 149 -7.36 2.15 -3.33
C GLY A 149 -8.62 2.42 -4.17
N LEU A 150 -8.56 2.17 -5.48
CA LEU A 150 -9.72 2.35 -6.38
C LEU A 150 -10.89 1.43 -6.01
N ILE A 151 -10.62 0.18 -5.63
CA ILE A 151 -11.65 -0.75 -5.15
C ILE A 151 -12.33 -0.21 -3.90
N MET A 152 -11.56 0.28 -2.93
CA MET A 152 -12.12 0.88 -1.70
C MET A 152 -12.95 2.12 -2.00
N LEU A 153 -12.49 3.02 -2.88
CA LEU A 153 -13.22 4.21 -3.28
C LEU A 153 -14.55 3.86 -3.99
N ALA A 154 -14.50 2.90 -4.92
CA ALA A 154 -15.69 2.40 -5.59
C ALA A 154 -16.69 1.77 -4.60
N SER A 155 -16.17 1.03 -3.61
CA SER A 155 -16.98 0.40 -2.56
C SER A 155 -17.60 1.43 -1.63
N ALA A 156 -16.86 2.48 -1.25
CA ALA A 156 -17.40 3.61 -0.48
C ALA A 156 -18.53 4.32 -1.26
N GLY A 157 -18.34 4.53 -2.57
CA GLY A 157 -19.38 5.06 -3.45
C GLY A 157 -20.61 4.14 -3.52
N ALA A 158 -20.40 2.83 -3.63
CA ALA A 158 -21.47 1.84 -3.63
C ALA A 158 -22.27 1.87 -2.31
N MET A 159 -21.62 2.03 -1.15
CA MET A 159 -22.29 2.10 0.16
C MET A 159 -23.23 3.32 0.32
N LEU A 160 -23.02 4.38 -0.47
CA LEU A 160 -23.91 5.54 -0.47
C LEU A 160 -25.28 5.20 -1.09
N TRP A 161 -25.28 4.44 -2.18
CA TRP A 161 -26.47 4.22 -3.02
C TRP A 161 -27.08 2.83 -2.86
N LEU A 162 -26.27 1.83 -2.50
CA LEU A 162 -26.65 0.43 -2.46
C LEU A 162 -26.60 -0.10 -1.02
N ARG A 163 -27.60 -0.92 -0.67
CA ARG A 163 -27.66 -1.66 0.60
C ARG A 163 -27.30 -3.12 0.35
N LEU A 164 -26.07 -3.36 -0.07
CA LEU A 164 -25.61 -4.72 -0.34
C LEU A 164 -25.34 -5.46 0.97
N PRO A 165 -25.82 -6.71 1.13
CA PRO A 165 -25.37 -7.55 2.22
C PRO A 165 -23.88 -7.87 2.04
N TYR A 166 -23.15 -8.00 3.14
CA TYR A 166 -21.73 -8.38 3.15
C TYR A 166 -20.79 -7.45 2.36
N VAL A 167 -21.15 -6.17 2.24
CA VAL A 167 -20.38 -5.17 1.47
C VAL A 167 -18.95 -5.04 1.98
N TRP A 168 -18.73 -5.18 3.30
CA TRP A 168 -17.40 -5.12 3.87
C TRP A 168 -16.57 -6.33 3.45
N THR A 169 -17.10 -7.54 3.62
CA THR A 169 -16.43 -8.79 3.26
C THR A 169 -16.08 -8.81 1.77
N SER A 170 -17.02 -8.45 0.88
CA SER A 170 -16.74 -8.41 -0.56
C SER A 170 -15.66 -7.40 -0.91
N THR A 171 -15.67 -6.23 -0.26
CA THR A 171 -14.63 -5.21 -0.43
C THR A 171 -13.27 -5.73 0.04
N GLY A 172 -13.22 -6.35 1.21
CA GLY A 172 -12.03 -6.95 1.80
C GLY A 172 -11.39 -8.01 0.91
N LEU A 173 -12.20 -8.91 0.35
CA LEU A 173 -11.74 -9.95 -0.56
C LEU A 173 -11.21 -9.35 -1.87
N ALA A 174 -11.90 -8.36 -2.45
CA ALA A 174 -11.46 -7.71 -3.68
C ALA A 174 -10.13 -6.95 -3.48
N VAL A 175 -10.00 -6.20 -2.39
CA VAL A 175 -8.75 -5.53 -2.01
C VAL A 175 -7.66 -6.54 -1.72
N GLY A 176 -7.95 -7.59 -0.95
CA GLY A 176 -7.03 -8.66 -0.65
C GLY A 176 -6.48 -9.33 -1.92
N ALA A 177 -7.35 -9.63 -2.89
CA ALA A 177 -6.95 -10.17 -4.18
C ALA A 177 -6.05 -9.21 -4.97
N ALA A 178 -6.36 -7.91 -4.98
CA ALA A 178 -5.51 -6.90 -5.61
C ALA A 178 -4.10 -6.85 -4.97
N LEU A 179 -4.02 -6.95 -3.64
CA LEU A 179 -2.73 -7.01 -2.94
C LEU A 179 -2.00 -8.33 -3.18
N VAL A 180 -2.69 -9.47 -3.22
CA VAL A 180 -2.07 -10.75 -3.62
C VAL A 180 -1.49 -10.65 -5.03
N ALA A 181 -2.22 -10.07 -5.98
CA ALA A 181 -1.73 -9.85 -7.33
C ALA A 181 -0.47 -8.94 -7.35
N ALA A 182 -0.46 -7.88 -6.55
CA ALA A 182 0.72 -7.04 -6.35
C ALA A 182 1.90 -7.83 -5.76
N GLY A 183 1.65 -8.68 -4.75
CA GLY A 183 2.66 -9.54 -4.12
C GLY A 183 3.25 -10.57 -5.08
N ILE A 184 2.43 -11.21 -5.90
CA ILE A 184 2.87 -12.14 -6.96
C ILE A 184 3.72 -11.38 -7.98
N GLY A 185 3.27 -10.20 -8.41
CA GLY A 185 4.01 -9.34 -9.34
C GLY A 185 5.38 -8.91 -8.80
N ALA A 186 5.46 -8.59 -7.51
CA ALA A 186 6.71 -8.25 -6.83
C ALA A 186 7.64 -9.46 -6.62
N SER A 187 7.08 -10.67 -6.49
CA SER A 187 7.87 -11.91 -6.28
C SER A 187 8.52 -12.42 -7.56
N ARG A 188 7.87 -12.27 -8.72
CA ARG A 188 8.35 -12.80 -10.01
C ARG A 188 9.49 -12.00 -10.65
N ARG A 189 9.86 -10.86 -10.07
CA ARG A 189 10.86 -9.93 -10.62
C ARG A 189 12.12 -9.80 -9.75
N ARG A 190 12.20 -10.59 -8.67
CA ARG A 190 13.43 -10.87 -7.93
C ARG A 190 14.12 -12.06 -8.53
#